data_AF-A0A2E4D5G5-F1
#
_entry.id   AF-A0A2E4D5G5-F1
#
_cell.length_a   1.000
_cell.length_b   1.000
_cell.length_c   1.000
_cell.angle_alpha   90.00
_cell.angle_beta   90.00
_cell.angle_gamma   90.00
#
_symmetry.space_group_name_H-M   'P 1'
#
loop_
_entity.id
_entity.type
_entity.pdbx_description
1 polymer ?
#
loop_
_entity_poly.entity_id
_entity_poly.type
_entity_poly.pdbx_seq_one_letter_code
_entity_poly.pdbx_strand_id
1 'polypeptide(L)'
;MTTVFKIIAYYCIWTTPIQIFLVLWGTYVVLTTNFSFLSLTQIEFINNYFTLLLPLVDWLYSWFWNIWLDFVFSLPLILSQTFKAIISTSLGFWILKKINL
;
A
#
# COMPACT_ATOMS: atom_id res chain seq x y z
N MET A 1 -4.39 -21.65 18.07
CA MET A 1 -3.34 -20.73 17.58
C MET A 1 -3.15 -20.77 16.06
N THR A 2 -3.29 -21.93 15.40
CA THR A 2 -3.17 -22.07 13.94
C THR A 2 -4.21 -21.28 13.12
N THR A 3 -5.43 -21.07 13.64
CA THR A 3 -6.50 -20.34 12.94
C THR A 3 -6.17 -18.86 12.74
N VAL A 4 -5.59 -18.18 13.74
CA VAL A 4 -5.25 -16.75 13.66
C VAL A 4 -4.19 -16.51 12.58
N PHE A 5 -3.16 -17.34 12.54
CA PHE A 5 -2.12 -17.22 11.51
C PHE A 5 -2.64 -17.56 10.10
N LYS A 6 -3.61 -18.47 9.96
CA LYS A 6 -4.31 -18.70 8.68
C LYS A 6 -5.06 -17.45 8.22
N ILE A 7 -5.78 -16.77 9.12
CA ILE A 7 -6.51 -15.53 8.81
C ILE A 7 -5.53 -14.45 8.34
N ILE A 8 -4.40 -14.27 9.04
CA ILE A 8 -3.36 -13.29 8.66
C ILE A 8 -2.78 -13.64 7.28
N ALA A 9 -2.46 -14.91 7.02
CA ALA A 9 -1.93 -15.34 5.73
C ALA A 9 -2.91 -15.06 4.58
N TYR A 10 -4.19 -15.39 4.77
CA TYR A 10 -5.21 -15.10 3.76
C TYR A 10 -5.43 -13.60 3.56
N TYR A 11 -5.42 -12.80 4.62
CA TYR A 11 -5.51 -11.35 4.50
C TYR A 11 -4.33 -10.76 3.71
N CYS A 12 -3.11 -11.22 3.99
CA CYS A 12 -1.91 -10.82 3.28
C CYS A 12 -1.98 -11.13 1.78
N ILE A 13 -2.54 -12.29 1.40
CA ILE A 13 -2.73 -12.68 -0.01
C ILE A 13 -3.90 -11.94 -0.64
N TRP A 14 -5.02 -11.77 0.07
CA TRP A 14 -6.22 -11.10 -0.42
C TRP A 14 -6.01 -9.63 -0.74
N THR A 15 -5.10 -8.95 -0.03
CA THR A 15 -4.76 -7.55 -0.27
C THR A 15 -3.82 -7.34 -1.46
N THR A 16 -3.22 -8.39 -2.01
CA THR A 16 -2.26 -8.31 -3.13
C THR A 16 -2.86 -7.81 -4.45
N PRO A 17 -4.07 -8.20 -4.87
CA PRO A 17 -4.65 -7.70 -6.12
C PRO A 17 -4.90 -6.20 -6.05
N ILE A 18 -5.29 -5.69 -4.88
CA ILE A 18 -5.49 -4.26 -4.63
C ILE A 18 -4.16 -3.50 -4.75
N GLN A 19 -3.08 -4.06 -4.19
CA GLN A 19 -1.75 -3.46 -4.28
C GLN A 19 -1.24 -3.44 -5.74
N ILE A 20 -1.45 -4.53 -6.49
CA ILE A 20 -1.11 -4.60 -7.91
C ILE A 20 -1.91 -3.58 -8.72
N PHE A 21 -3.22 -3.47 -8.44
CA PHE A 21 -4.08 -2.48 -9.09
C PHE A 21 -3.57 -1.04 -8.87
N LEU A 22 -3.19 -0.70 -7.64
CA LEU A 22 -2.60 0.61 -7.32
C LEU A 22 -1.27 0.85 -8.05
N VAL A 23 -0.43 -0.17 -8.20
CA VAL A 23 0.82 -0.08 -8.96
C VAL A 23 0.55 0.18 -10.45
N LEU A 24 -0.39 -0.56 -11.05
CA LEU A 24 -0.78 -0.37 -12.45
C LEU A 24 -1.37 1.01 -12.68
N TRP A 25 -2.25 1.46 -11.79
CA TRP A 25 -2.85 2.79 -11.88
C TRP A 25 -1.80 3.89 -11.69
N GLY A 26 -0.91 3.78 -10.70
CA GLY A 26 0.20 4.72 -10.51
C GLY A 26 1.10 4.80 -11.74
N THR A 27 1.37 3.65 -12.38
CA THR A 27 2.16 3.61 -13.62
C THR A 27 1.42 4.30 -14.77
N TYR A 28 0.11 4.07 -14.91
CA TYR A 28 -0.71 4.76 -15.91
C TYR A 28 -0.69 6.28 -15.72
N VAL A 29 -0.76 6.76 -14.47
CA VAL A 29 -0.65 8.19 -14.15
C VAL A 29 0.71 8.74 -14.58
N VAL A 30 1.81 8.06 -14.26
CA VAL A 30 3.16 8.47 -14.68
C VAL A 30 3.29 8.52 -16.21
N LEU A 31 2.66 7.60 -16.94
CA LEU A 31 2.70 7.57 -18.41
C LEU A 31 1.85 8.66 -19.08
N THR A 32 0.84 9.18 -18.40
CA THR A 32 -0.13 10.15 -18.95
C THR A 32 0.08 11.58 -18.45
N THR A 33 1.00 11.79 -17.51
CA THR A 33 1.26 13.07 -16.87
C THR A 33 2.75 13.38 -16.82
N ASN A 34 3.11 14.57 -16.34
CA ASN A 34 4.51 14.96 -16.13
C ASN A 34 5.12 14.39 -14.84
N PHE A 35 4.37 13.57 -14.09
CA PHE A 35 4.91 12.90 -12.91
C PHE A 35 5.91 11.80 -13.32
N SER A 36 6.99 11.68 -12.57
CA SER A 36 7.94 10.57 -12.64
C SER A 36 7.62 9.50 -11.59
N PHE A 37 8.19 8.30 -11.75
CA PHE A 37 8.04 7.18 -10.80
C PHE A 37 8.38 7.53 -9.34
N LEU A 38 9.26 8.51 -9.11
CA LEU A 38 9.67 8.97 -7.78
C LEU A 38 8.90 10.20 -7.30
N SER A 39 8.38 11.03 -8.20
CA SER A 39 7.67 12.26 -7.82
C SER A 39 6.21 12.01 -7.49
N LEU A 40 5.61 10.92 -8.01
CA LEU A 40 4.25 10.51 -7.65
C LEU A 40 4.26 9.86 -6.26
N THR A 41 4.14 10.70 -5.24
CA THR A 41 4.04 10.27 -3.84
C THR A 41 2.63 9.79 -3.50
N GLN A 42 2.47 9.10 -2.37
CA GLN A 42 1.16 8.63 -1.91
C GLN A 42 0.19 9.80 -1.70
N ILE A 43 0.65 10.90 -1.08
CA ILE A 43 -0.20 12.07 -0.83
C ILE A 43 -0.59 12.77 -2.13
N GLU A 44 0.33 12.89 -3.09
CA GLU A 44 0.05 13.52 -4.38
C GLU A 44 -1.00 12.69 -5.15
N PHE A 45 -0.88 11.37 -5.10
CA PHE A 45 -1.87 10.49 -5.72
C PHE A 45 -3.25 10.63 -5.06
N ILE A 46 -3.32 10.69 -3.73
CA ILE A 46 -4.58 10.86 -3.00
C ILE A 46 -5.22 12.22 -3.33
N ASN A 47 -4.43 13.30 -3.30
CA ASN A 47 -4.90 14.66 -3.59
C ASN A 47 -5.47 14.82 -5.01
N ASN A 48 -4.88 14.15 -6.00
CA ASN A 48 -5.26 14.33 -7.40
C ASN A 48 -6.22 13.27 -7.94
N TYR A 49 -6.13 12.03 -7.47
CA TYR A 49 -6.85 10.89 -8.07
C TYR A 49 -7.75 10.14 -7.08
N PHE A 50 -7.49 10.22 -5.78
CA PHE A 50 -8.22 9.46 -4.76
C PHE A 50 -8.73 10.35 -3.62
N THR A 51 -9.36 11.47 -4.00
CA THR A 51 -9.79 12.55 -3.08
C THR A 51 -10.80 12.09 -2.02
N LEU A 52 -11.50 10.99 -2.27
CA LEU A 52 -12.41 10.37 -1.29
C LEU A 52 -11.71 9.96 0.01
N LEU A 53 -10.39 9.71 -0.02
CA LEU A 53 -9.61 9.39 1.18
C LEU A 53 -9.13 10.63 1.95
N LEU A 54 -9.28 11.85 1.42
CA LEU A 54 -8.76 13.06 2.08
C LEU A 54 -9.30 13.24 3.52
N PRO A 55 -10.60 13.08 3.80
CA PRO A 55 -11.09 13.20 5.17
C PRO A 55 -10.46 12.18 6.13
N LEU A 56 -10.10 11.00 5.61
CA LEU A 56 -9.42 9.96 6.39
C LEU A 56 -7.96 10.31 6.63
N VAL A 57 -7.28 10.90 5.64
CA VAL A 57 -5.90 11.40 5.79
C VAL A 57 -5.87 12.53 6.81
N ASP A 58 -6.75 13.54 6.70
CA ASP A 58 -6.82 14.66 7.63
C ASP A 58 -7.12 14.20 9.05
N TRP A 59 -8.03 13.23 9.20
CA TRP A 59 -8.30 12.61 10.48
C TRP A 59 -7.06 11.89 11.04
N LEU A 60 -6.28 11.15 10.24
CA LEU A 60 -5.03 10.56 10.72
C LEU A 60 -4.05 11.63 11.24
N TYR A 61 -3.91 12.75 10.52
CA TYR A 61 -3.06 13.88 10.92
C TYR A 61 -3.54 14.60 12.19
N SER A 62 -4.80 14.42 12.61
CA SER A 62 -5.32 15.11 13.80
C SER A 62 -4.91 14.47 15.13
N TRP A 63 -4.55 13.18 15.13
CA TRP A 63 -4.29 12.44 16.37
C TRP A 63 -3.08 11.50 16.30
N PHE A 64 -2.56 11.20 15.11
CA PHE A 64 -1.41 10.32 14.95
C PHE A 64 -0.10 11.11 14.85
N TRP A 65 1.03 10.40 14.88
CA TRP A 65 2.35 11.04 14.82
C TRP A 65 2.63 11.62 13.43
N ASN A 66 2.50 12.94 13.28
CA ASN A 66 2.67 13.67 12.02
C ASN A 66 3.97 13.37 11.27
N ILE A 67 5.11 13.40 11.95
CA ILE A 67 6.42 13.12 11.32
C ILE A 67 6.44 11.73 10.66
N TRP A 68 5.81 10.74 11.30
CA TRP A 68 5.72 9.40 10.75
C TRP A 68 4.77 9.35 9.55
N LEU A 69 3.63 10.04 9.62
CA LEU A 69 2.70 10.15 8.50
C LEU A 69 3.34 10.82 7.29
N ASP A 70 4.03 11.96 7.50
CA ASP A 70 4.72 12.69 6.44
C ASP A 70 5.75 11.81 5.74
N PHE A 71 6.52 11.04 6.52
CA PHE A 71 7.44 10.07 5.96
C PHE A 71 6.72 9.03 5.09
N VAL A 72 5.68 8.36 5.62
CA VAL A 72 4.94 7.31 4.89
C VAL A 72 4.28 7.86 3.63
N PHE A 73 3.67 9.04 3.71
CA PHE A 73 2.95 9.66 2.61
C PHE A 73 3.86 10.29 1.56
N SER A 74 5.08 10.67 1.92
CA SER A 74 6.11 11.15 0.97
C SER A 74 6.72 10.03 0.13
N LEU A 75 6.54 8.76 0.50
CA LEU A 75 7.12 7.65 -0.26
C LEU A 75 6.52 7.60 -1.67
N PRO A 76 7.32 7.25 -2.69
CA PRO A 76 6.79 7.04 -4.04
C PRO A 76 5.75 5.93 -4.03
N LEU A 77 4.57 6.21 -4.57
CA LEU A 77 3.43 5.28 -4.62
C LEU A 77 3.84 3.93 -5.19
N ILE A 78 4.41 3.94 -6.40
CA ILE A 78 4.72 2.73 -7.16
C ILE A 78 5.73 1.85 -6.39
N LEU A 79 6.78 2.47 -5.84
CA LEU A 79 7.83 1.75 -5.12
C LEU A 79 7.30 1.18 -3.80
N SER A 80 6.56 1.98 -3.03
CA SER A 80 5.97 1.58 -1.75
C SER A 80 4.99 0.41 -1.92
N GLN A 81 4.07 0.51 -2.90
CA GLN A 81 3.07 -0.53 -3.12
C GLN A 81 3.66 -1.82 -3.69
N THR A 82 4.67 -1.71 -4.58
CA THR A 82 5.38 -2.90 -5.10
C THR A 82 6.10 -3.64 -3.98
N PHE A 83 6.82 -2.91 -3.13
CA PHE A 83 7.52 -3.50 -1.99
C PHE A 83 6.55 -4.17 -1.01
N LYS A 84 5.44 -3.49 -0.69
CA LYS A 84 4.38 -4.05 0.17
C LYS A 84 3.75 -5.30 -0.43
N ALA A 85 3.53 -5.34 -1.75
CA ALA A 85 2.99 -6.51 -2.44
C ALA A 85 3.94 -7.71 -2.35
N ILE A 86 5.22 -7.51 -2.66
CA ILE A 86 6.22 -8.58 -2.60
C ILE A 86 6.30 -9.16 -1.18
N ILE A 87 6.42 -8.29 -0.18
CA ILE A 87 6.56 -8.72 1.22
C ILE A 87 5.27 -9.40 1.71
N SER A 88 4.11 -8.78 1.50
CA SER A 88 2.82 -9.32 1.97
C SER A 88 2.54 -10.68 1.36
N THR A 89 2.75 -10.83 0.06
CA THR A 89 2.55 -12.10 -0.65
C THR A 89 3.51 -13.18 -0.14
N SER A 90 4.79 -12.83 -0.01
CA SER A 90 5.83 -13.76 0.44
C SER A 90 5.59 -14.22 1.87
N LEU A 91 5.23 -13.29 2.77
CA LEU A 91 4.86 -13.59 4.14
C LEU A 91 3.60 -14.46 4.21
N GLY A 92 2.57 -14.15 3.41
CA GLY A 92 1.35 -14.95 3.35
C GLY A 92 1.61 -16.40 2.97
N PHE A 93 2.38 -16.64 1.91
CA PHE A 93 2.77 -17.99 1.50
C PHE A 93 3.67 -18.68 2.52
N TRP A 94 4.63 -17.96 3.12
CA TRP A 94 5.53 -18.52 4.12
C TRP A 94 4.76 -18.99 5.38
N ILE A 95 3.83 -18.17 5.86
CA ILE A 95 2.97 -18.51 7.01
C ILE A 95 2.11 -19.73 6.65
N LEU A 96 1.47 -19.75 5.47
CA LEU A 96 0.64 -20.88 5.04
C LEU A 96 1.44 -22.19 4.96
N LYS A 97 2.66 -22.13 4.42
CA LYS A 97 3.58 -23.27 4.37
C LYS A 97 3.94 -23.78 5.76
N LYS A 98 4.17 -22.88 6.73
CA LYS A 98 4.54 -23.24 8.11
C LYS A 98 3.39 -23.85 8.92
N ILE A 99 2.13 -23.54 8.58
CA ILE A 99 0.96 -24.06 9.31
C ILE A 99 0.46 -25.38 8.70
N ASN A 100 0.71 -25.62 7.41
CA ASN A 100 0.35 -26.87 6.73
C ASN A 100 1.46 -27.95 6.77
N LEU A 101 2.62 -27.64 7.36
CA LEU A 101 3.69 -28.58 7.72
C LEU A 101 3.52 -29.02 9.18
#